data_AF-A0A8I1REW9-F1
#
_entry.id   AF-A0A8I1REW9-F1
#
_cell.length_a   1.000
_cell.length_b   1.000
_cell.length_c   1.000
_cell.angle_alpha   90.00
_cell.angle_beta   90.00
_cell.angle_gamma   90.00
#
_symmetry.space_group_name_H-M   'P 1'
#
loop_
_entity.id
_entity.type
_entity.pdbx_description
1 polymer ?
#
loop_
_entity_poly.entity_id
_entity_poly.type
_entity_poly.pdbx_seq_one_letter_code
_entity_poly.pdbx_strand_id
1 'polypeptide(L)'
;MSRKSSAVDALRKLEADREALAARQRELEKEAALELGQAILGSGLEHFSRKGLRRVAEALGAMGEQAALERLAGTGPVRPTAADRASA
;
A
#
# COMPACT_ATOMS: atom_id res chain seq x y z
N MET A 1 -47.37 4.33 -17.80
CA MET A 1 -45.94 3.98 -18.00
C MET A 1 -45.64 2.70 -17.21
N SER A 2 -45.10 1.67 -17.87
CA SER A 2 -44.90 0.33 -17.29
C SER A 2 -43.70 0.30 -16.34
N ARG A 3 -43.92 -0.05 -15.06
CA ARG A 3 -42.89 -0.18 -14.00
C ARG A 3 -41.75 -1.15 -14.36
N LYS A 4 -41.93 -2.03 -15.36
CA LYS A 4 -40.88 -2.95 -15.82
C LYS A 4 -39.76 -2.23 -16.58
N SER A 5 -40.06 -1.12 -17.27
CA SER A 5 -39.03 -0.29 -17.92
C SER A 5 -38.09 0.30 -16.88
N SER A 6 -38.64 0.85 -15.79
CA SER A 6 -37.82 1.54 -14.76
C SER A 6 -36.86 0.61 -14.02
N ALA A 7 -37.19 -0.68 -13.87
CA ALA A 7 -36.29 -1.65 -13.25
C ALA A 7 -35.10 -2.02 -14.16
N VAL A 8 -35.36 -2.19 -15.47
CA VAL A 8 -34.32 -2.46 -16.47
C VAL A 8 -33.42 -1.24 -16.65
N ASP A 9 -34.00 -0.04 -16.67
CA ASP A 9 -33.25 1.21 -16.78
C ASP A 9 -32.39 1.47 -15.52
N ALA A 10 -32.90 1.14 -14.33
CA ALA A 10 -32.12 1.20 -13.09
C ALA A 10 -30.96 0.19 -13.08
N LEU A 11 -31.18 -1.03 -13.60
CA LEU A 11 -30.13 -2.04 -13.70
C LEU A 11 -29.03 -1.61 -14.67
N ARG A 12 -29.40 -1.11 -15.85
CA ARG A 12 -28.45 -0.57 -16.84
C ARG A 12 -27.63 0.59 -16.28
N LYS A 13 -28.27 1.49 -15.52
CA LYS A 13 -27.56 2.57 -14.84
C LYS A 13 -26.55 2.03 -13.82
N LEU A 14 -26.94 1.04 -13.01
CA LEU A 14 -26.05 0.43 -12.03
C LEU A 14 -24.83 -0.25 -12.69
N GLU A 15 -25.04 -0.92 -13.83
CA GLU A 15 -23.97 -1.53 -14.61
C GLU A 15 -23.00 -0.46 -15.15
N ALA A 16 -23.52 0.62 -15.75
CA ALA A 16 -22.72 1.74 -16.22
C ALA A 16 -21.93 2.42 -15.07
N ASP A 17 -22.56 2.60 -13.90
CA ASP A 17 -21.91 3.19 -12.73
C ASP A 17 -20.77 2.30 -12.22
N ARG A 18 -20.94 0.97 -12.23
CA ARG A 18 -19.88 0.01 -11.86
C ARG A 18 -18.70 0.06 -12.81
N GLU A 19 -18.95 0.13 -14.11
CA GLU A 19 -17.90 0.26 -15.12
C GLU A 19 -17.15 1.58 -14.96
N ALA A 20 -17.86 2.69 -14.73
CA ALA A 20 -17.27 3.99 -14.48
C ALA A 20 -16.41 4.03 -13.21
N LEU A 21 -16.87 3.38 -12.12
CA LEU A 21 -16.10 3.26 -10.88
C LEU A 21 -14.85 2.40 -11.07
N ALA A 22 -14.95 1.29 -11.80
CA ALA A 22 -13.79 0.45 -12.10
C ALA A 22 -12.74 1.20 -12.93
N ALA A 23 -13.17 2.02 -13.90
CA ALA A 23 -12.28 2.87 -14.67
C ALA A 23 -11.58 3.92 -13.78
N ARG A 24 -12.34 4.62 -12.92
CA ARG A 24 -11.77 5.58 -11.97
C ARG A 24 -10.77 4.95 -11.00
N GLN A 25 -11.08 3.77 -10.48
CA GLN A 25 -10.18 3.05 -9.57
C GLN A 25 -8.83 2.77 -10.24
N ARG A 26 -8.84 2.34 -11.51
CA ARG A 26 -7.60 2.08 -12.26
C ARG A 26 -6.77 3.34 -12.49
N GLU A 27 -7.41 4.46 -12.79
CA GLU A 27 -6.69 5.74 -12.93
C GLU A 27 -6.09 6.20 -11.60
N LEU A 28 -6.84 6.09 -10.49
CA LEU A 28 -6.31 6.42 -9.16
C LEU A 28 -5.14 5.53 -8.76
N GLU A 29 -5.19 4.24 -9.05
CA GLU A 29 -4.08 3.31 -8.80
C GLU A 29 -2.83 3.69 -9.61
N LYS A 30 -3.03 4.13 -10.86
CA LYS A 30 -1.94 4.56 -11.73
C LYS A 30 -1.33 5.88 -11.25
N GLU A 31 -2.15 6.85 -10.86
CA GLU A 31 -1.70 8.11 -10.26
C GLU A 31 -0.92 7.86 -8.97
N ALA A 32 -1.46 7.05 -8.06
CA ALA A 32 -0.77 6.67 -6.83
C ALA A 32 0.57 5.97 -7.09
N ALA A 33 0.63 5.08 -8.08
CA ALA A 33 1.88 4.42 -8.45
C ALA A 33 2.93 5.41 -8.99
N LEU A 34 2.51 6.44 -9.73
CA LEU A 34 3.39 7.50 -10.23
C LEU A 34 3.91 8.37 -9.09
N GLU A 35 3.03 8.85 -8.21
CA GLU A 35 3.41 9.68 -7.07
C GLU A 35 4.38 8.94 -6.13
N LEU A 36 4.06 7.68 -5.79
CA LEU A 36 4.95 6.84 -4.98
C LEU A 36 6.29 6.58 -5.69
N GLY A 37 6.26 6.35 -7.00
CA GLY A 37 7.47 6.23 -7.80
C GLY A 37 8.35 7.48 -7.71
N GLN A 38 7.76 8.67 -7.84
CA GLN A 38 8.48 9.94 -7.72
C GLN A 38 9.05 10.17 -6.32
N ALA A 39 8.30 9.80 -5.26
CA ALA A 39 8.78 9.91 -3.89
C ALA A 39 9.95 8.95 -3.58
N ILE A 40 10.00 7.82 -4.27
CA ILE A 40 11.03 6.77 -4.06
C ILE A 40 12.32 7.08 -4.84
N LEU A 41 12.25 7.71 -6.01
CA LEU A 41 13.42 7.95 -6.85
C LEU A 41 14.44 8.87 -6.15
N GLY A 42 15.72 8.45 -6.15
CA GLY A 42 16.80 9.18 -5.48
C GLY A 42 16.90 8.92 -3.98
N SER A 43 16.02 8.10 -3.39
CA SER A 43 16.07 7.74 -1.97
C SER A 43 16.97 6.52 -1.69
N GLY A 44 17.40 5.81 -2.74
CA GLY A 44 18.10 4.53 -2.67
C GLY A 44 17.15 3.32 -2.53
N LEU A 45 15.86 3.54 -2.23
CA LEU A 45 14.85 2.47 -2.19
C LEU A 45 14.57 1.88 -3.58
N GLU A 46 14.87 2.59 -4.67
CA GLU A 46 14.79 2.11 -6.05
C GLU A 46 15.70 0.90 -6.33
N HIS A 47 16.74 0.69 -5.51
CA HIS A 47 17.64 -0.47 -5.63
C HIS A 47 17.11 -1.73 -4.94
N PHE A 48 16.05 -1.62 -4.14
CA PHE A 48 15.50 -2.75 -3.42
C PHE A 48 14.63 -3.60 -4.36
N SER A 49 14.74 -4.93 -4.24
CA SER A 49 13.79 -5.82 -4.92
C SER A 49 12.39 -5.64 -4.36
N ARG A 50 11.36 -5.87 -5.19
CA ARG A 50 9.95 -5.85 -4.76
C ARG A 50 9.69 -6.72 -3.52
N LYS A 51 10.28 -7.93 -3.47
CA LYS A 51 10.15 -8.85 -2.34
C LYS A 51 10.83 -8.28 -1.08
N GLY A 52 11.97 -7.62 -1.25
CA GLY A 52 12.67 -6.94 -0.16
C GLY A 52 11.85 -5.79 0.41
N LEU A 53 11.38 -4.88 -0.45
CA LEU A 53 10.53 -3.75 -0.05
C LEU A 53 9.29 -4.22 0.71
N ARG A 54 8.61 -5.26 0.20
CA ARG A 54 7.43 -5.81 0.87
C ARG A 54 7.75 -6.34 2.27
N ARG A 55 8.83 -7.10 2.45
CA ARG A 55 9.21 -7.63 3.77
C ARG A 55 9.58 -6.52 4.74
N VAL A 56 10.27 -5.48 4.27
CA VAL A 56 10.60 -4.30 5.08
C VAL A 56 9.32 -3.57 5.48
N ALA A 57 8.42 -3.30 4.54
CA ALA A 57 7.14 -2.64 4.80
C ALA A 57 6.26 -3.45 5.77
N GLU A 58 6.17 -4.77 5.61
CA GLU A 58 5.43 -5.65 6.53
C GLU A 58 6.03 -5.62 7.95
N ALA A 59 7.36 -5.69 8.07
CA ALA A 59 8.04 -5.64 9.36
C ALA A 59 7.88 -4.28 10.06
N LEU A 60 8.03 -3.18 9.33
CA LEU A 60 7.88 -1.83 9.88
C LEU A 60 6.40 -1.52 10.20
N GLY A 61 5.47 -1.93 9.33
CA GLY A 61 4.04 -1.73 9.52
C GLY A 61 3.51 -2.43 10.78
N ALA A 62 4.02 -3.61 11.10
CA ALA A 62 3.67 -4.31 12.34
C ALA A 62 4.11 -3.58 13.62
N MET A 63 5.08 -2.65 13.52
CA MET A 63 5.59 -1.87 14.65
C MET A 63 4.87 -0.53 14.83
N GLY A 64 4.18 -0.04 13.79
CA GLY A 64 3.67 1.33 13.74
C GLY A 64 4.74 2.35 13.34
N GLU A 65 4.32 3.46 12.74
CA GLU A 65 5.18 4.42 12.04
C GLU A 65 6.28 5.02 12.94
N GLN A 66 5.91 5.51 14.12
CA GLN A 66 6.86 6.16 15.04
C GLN A 66 7.98 5.20 15.50
N ALA A 67 7.60 3.99 15.92
CA ALA A 67 8.55 2.97 16.37
C ALA A 67 9.43 2.43 15.23
N ALA A 68 8.88 2.36 14.01
CA ALA A 68 9.62 2.02 12.81
C ALA A 68 10.69 3.07 12.48
N LEU A 69 10.36 4.36 12.57
CA LEU A 69 11.30 5.46 12.34
C LEU A 69 12.43 5.46 13.38
N GLU A 70 12.13 5.28 14.67
CA GLU A 70 13.15 5.18 15.73
C GLU A 70 14.11 4.00 15.49
N ARG A 71 13.59 2.87 15.01
CA ARG A 71 14.41 1.70 14.68
C ARG A 71 15.32 1.97 13.48
N LEU A 72 14.82 2.62 12.44
CA LEU A 72 15.60 2.95 11.24
C LEU A 72 16.63 4.04 11.48
N ALA A 73 16.32 5.02 12.33
CA ALA A 73 17.23 6.09 12.72
C ALA A 73 18.33 5.63 13.69
N GLY A 74 18.31 4.37 14.14
CA GLY A 74 19.26 3.84 15.11
C GLY A 74 19.11 4.44 16.52
N THR A 75 17.98 5.10 16.78
CA THR A 75 17.67 5.76 18.06
C THR A 75 16.79 4.89 18.98
N GLY A 76 16.19 3.81 18.46
CA GLY A 76 15.44 2.84 19.24
C GLY A 76 16.33 1.82 19.98
N PRO A 77 15.89 1.25 21.12
CA PRO A 77 16.66 0.27 21.86
C PRO A 77 16.93 -0.97 21.00
N VAL A 78 18.20 -1.28 20.75
CA VAL A 78 18.63 -2.55 20.16
C VAL A 78 18.23 -3.65 21.12
N ARG A 79 17.11 -4.32 20.85
CA ARG A 79 16.73 -5.51 21.60
C ARG A 79 17.68 -6.64 21.15
N PRO A 80 18.58 -7.15 22.01
CA PRO A 80 19.49 -8.21 21.63
C PRO A 80 18.67 -9.42 21.20
N THR A 81 19.02 -9.94 20.04
CA THR A 81 18.36 -11.14 19.50
C THR A 81 18.82 -12.35 20.31
N ALA A 82 18.08 -13.47 20.23
CA ALA A 82 18.46 -14.68 20.97
C ALA A 82 19.88 -15.18 20.65
N ALA A 83 20.44 -14.79 19.49
CA ALA A 83 21.82 -15.07 19.10
C ALA A 83 22.87 -14.35 19.97
N ASP A 84 22.55 -13.16 20.51
CA ASP A 84 23.47 -12.37 21.34
C ASP A 84 23.55 -12.91 22.78
N ARG A 85 22.53 -13.65 23.24
CA ARG A 85 22.48 -14.24 24.59
C ARG A 85 23.24 -15.56 24.71
N ALA A 86 23.63 -16.17 23.59
CA ALA A 86 24.35 -17.44 23.57
C ALA A 86 25.87 -17.28 23.72
N SER A 87 26.37 -16.04 23.81
CA SER A 87 27.80 -15.71 23.89
C SER A 87 28.20 -14.97 25.18
N ALA A 88 27.35 -15.00 26.22
CA ALA A 88 27.62 -14.40 27.54
C ALA A 88 27.62 -15.47 28.64
#